data_AF-A0A1L8WQS6-F1
#
_entry.id   AF-A0A1L8WQS6-F1
#
_cell.length_a   1.000
_cell.length_b   1.000
_cell.length_c   1.000
_cell.angle_alpha   90.00
_cell.angle_beta   90.00
_cell.angle_gamma   90.00
#
_symmetry.space_group_name_H-M   'P 1'
#
loop_
_entity.id
_entity.type
_entity.pdbx_description
1 polymer ?
#
loop_
_entity_poly.entity_id
_entity_poly.type
_entity_poly.pdbx_seq_one_letter_code
_entity_poly.pdbx_strand_id
1 'polypeptide(L)'
;MAGLVLYLNEENYYYCYVTWDEKIGKCLRMIQSIKGEVYLDPWIAPLFNRKTYLKIDVNNKNAQFYLKEIENAQWKIVGAIKDMTTLSGGFTGNFVGISVHDLNKKRGSYADFSFFEYKGKD
;
A
#
# COMPACT_ATOMS: atom_id res chain seq x y z
N MET A 1 -6.79 -1.38 9.05
CA MET A 1 -5.87 -0.95 7.96
C MET A 1 -6.41 -1.48 6.66
N ALA A 2 -6.44 -0.66 5.60
CA ALA A 2 -6.88 -1.11 4.27
C ALA A 2 -6.11 -0.38 3.16
N GLY A 3 -5.71 -1.06 2.10
CA GLY A 3 -4.98 -0.41 1.00
C GLY A 3 -4.42 -1.36 -0.05
N LEU A 4 -3.31 -0.95 -0.66
CA LEU A 4 -2.69 -1.58 -1.82
C LEU A 4 -1.36 -2.24 -1.40
N VAL A 5 -1.16 -3.50 -1.80
CA VAL A 5 -0.04 -4.34 -1.39
C VAL A 5 0.71 -4.91 -2.59
N LEU A 6 2.04 -4.96 -2.49
CA LEU A 6 2.90 -5.86 -3.26
C LEU A 6 3.30 -7.01 -2.33
N TYR A 7 3.05 -8.25 -2.73
CA TYR A 7 3.12 -9.40 -1.84
C TYR A 7 3.79 -10.58 -2.52
N LEU A 8 4.85 -11.10 -1.91
CA LEU A 8 5.43 -12.39 -2.28
C LEU A 8 4.97 -13.47 -1.29
N ASN A 9 5.20 -13.21 0.01
CA ASN A 9 4.85 -14.08 1.13
C ASN A 9 4.81 -13.26 2.44
N GLU A 10 4.57 -13.91 3.56
CA GLU A 10 4.48 -13.31 4.89
C GLU A 10 5.77 -12.64 5.37
N GLU A 11 6.92 -13.00 4.79
CA GLU A 11 8.23 -12.44 5.10
C GLU A 11 8.66 -11.32 4.14
N ASN A 12 7.97 -11.15 3.01
CA ASN A 12 8.36 -10.24 1.94
C ASN A 12 7.13 -9.57 1.31
N TYR A 13 6.88 -8.32 1.72
CA TYR A 13 5.78 -7.51 1.20
C TYR A 13 6.01 -6.01 1.39
N TYR A 14 5.34 -5.21 0.57
CA TYR A 14 5.17 -3.76 0.73
C TYR A 14 3.70 -3.43 0.81
N TYR A 15 3.23 -2.83 1.89
CA TYR A 15 1.82 -2.51 2.09
C TYR A 15 1.64 -1.02 2.37
N CYS A 16 0.98 -0.32 1.44
CA CYS A 16 0.57 1.07 1.58
C CYS A 16 -0.91 1.13 1.94
N TYR A 17 -1.23 1.66 3.11
CA TYR A 17 -2.55 1.49 3.70
C TYR A 17 -3.07 2.73 4.40
N VAL A 18 -4.38 2.89 4.32
CA VAL A 18 -5.16 3.83 5.12
C VAL A 18 -5.35 3.25 6.51
N THR A 19 -5.10 4.09 7.51
CA THR A 19 -5.28 3.78 8.93
C THR A 19 -5.69 5.04 9.69
N TRP A 20 -5.77 4.91 11.01
CA TRP A 20 -5.95 6.02 11.94
C TRP A 20 -4.67 6.22 12.76
N ASP A 21 -4.29 7.48 12.94
CA ASP A 21 -3.26 7.96 13.86
C ASP A 21 -3.92 8.86 14.91
N GLU A 22 -3.51 8.76 16.17
CA GLU A 22 -4.16 9.44 17.28
C GLU A 22 -4.05 10.97 17.22
N LYS A 23 -3.01 11.51 16.57
CA LYS A 23 -2.78 12.96 16.46
C LYS A 23 -3.29 13.52 15.15
N ILE A 24 -3.13 12.77 14.06
CA ILE A 24 -3.40 13.23 12.69
C ILE A 24 -4.79 12.80 12.20
N GLY A 25 -5.35 11.74 12.78
CA GLY A 25 -6.61 11.15 12.36
C GLY A 25 -6.44 10.20 11.18
N LYS A 26 -7.34 10.26 10.19
CA LYS A 26 -7.27 9.39 9.01
C LYS A 26 -6.00 9.72 8.22
N CYS A 27 -5.17 8.71 7.98
CA CYS A 27 -3.89 8.90 7.32
C CYS A 27 -3.50 7.70 6.47
N LEU A 28 -2.59 7.94 5.52
CA LEU A 28 -1.87 6.91 4.78
C LEU A 28 -0.53 6.63 5.47
N ARG A 29 -0.18 5.34 5.58
CA ARG A 29 1.10 4.85 6.10
C ARG A 29 1.61 3.70 5.24
N MET A 30 2.82 3.25 5.52
CA MET A 30 3.42 2.10 4.85
C MET A 30 4.18 1.21 5.82
N ILE A 31 3.92 -0.09 5.71
CA ILE A 31 4.61 -1.16 6.42
C ILE A 31 5.18 -2.13 5.40
N GLN A 32 6.35 -2.67 5.70
CA GLN A 32 7.02 -3.62 4.82
C GLN A 32 7.65 -4.73 5.64
N SER A 33 7.76 -5.91 5.05
CA SER A 33 8.60 -6.99 5.56
C SER A 33 9.63 -7.35 4.51
N ILE A 34 10.88 -7.52 4.91
CA ILE A 34 11.99 -7.96 4.06
C ILE A 34 12.71 -9.06 4.83
N LYS A 35 12.65 -10.30 4.32
CA LYS A 35 13.19 -11.49 4.99
C LYS A 35 12.71 -11.65 6.44
N GLY A 36 11.42 -11.37 6.67
CA GLY A 36 10.77 -11.49 7.97
C GLY A 36 10.98 -10.30 8.92
N GLU A 37 11.91 -9.39 8.61
CA GLU A 37 12.08 -8.17 9.39
C GLU A 37 11.04 -7.13 8.99
N VAL A 38 10.34 -6.57 9.99
CA VAL A 38 9.23 -5.64 9.78
C VAL A 38 9.70 -4.20 9.98
N TYR A 39 9.41 -3.36 8.99
CA TYR A 39 9.75 -1.94 9.00
C TYR A 39 8.49 -1.10 8.78
N LEU A 40 8.36 -0.04 9.57
CA LEU A 40 7.33 0.98 9.43
C LEU A 40 7.99 2.25 8.91
N ASP A 41 7.55 2.74 7.75
CA ASP A 41 8.10 3.98 7.23
C ASP A 41 7.74 5.16 8.18
N PRO A 42 8.65 6.14 8.38
CA PRO A 42 8.46 7.20 9.36
C PRO A 42 7.48 8.29 8.90
N TRP A 43 7.16 8.34 7.61
CA TRP A 43 6.25 9.32 7.06
C TRP A 43 4.79 8.96 7.37
N ILE A 44 3.97 10.01 7.47
CA ILE A 44 2.52 9.92 7.62
C ILE A 44 1.88 10.97 6.72
N ALA A 45 0.96 10.55 5.86
CA ALA A 45 0.25 11.48 4.98
C ALA A 45 -1.20 11.64 5.47
N PRO A 46 -1.59 12.82 5.97
CA PRO A 46 -2.99 13.08 6.35
C PRO A 46 -3.93 12.88 5.16
N LEU A 47 -5.12 12.34 5.41
CA LEU A 47 -6.19 12.18 4.43
C LEU A 47 -7.44 12.90 4.91
N PHE A 48 -8.02 13.72 4.05
CA PHE A 48 -9.14 14.59 4.39
C PHE A 48 -10.46 14.14 3.76
N ASN A 49 -10.40 13.34 2.69
CA ASN A 49 -11.58 12.87 1.98
C ASN A 49 -11.95 11.44 2.36
N ARG A 50 -13.23 11.08 2.14
CA ARG A 50 -13.72 9.71 2.34
C ARG A 50 -13.10 8.74 1.32
N LYS A 51 -13.10 9.12 0.04
CA LYS A 51 -12.53 8.33 -1.06
C LYS A 51 -11.05 8.67 -1.22
N THR A 52 -10.23 7.64 -1.43
CA THR A 52 -8.79 7.76 -1.62
C THR A 52 -8.38 6.86 -2.77
N TYR A 53 -7.52 7.35 -3.64
CA TYR A 53 -6.99 6.59 -4.77
C TYR A 53 -5.52 6.27 -4.50
N LEU A 54 -5.18 5.00 -4.63
CA LEU A 54 -3.82 4.50 -4.50
C LEU A 54 -3.37 3.95 -5.85
N LYS A 55 -2.10 4.14 -6.16
CA LYS A 55 -1.46 3.59 -7.35
C LYS A 55 -0.05 3.15 -7.01
N ILE A 56 0.41 2.08 -7.64
CA ILE A 56 1.81 1.71 -7.70
C ILE A 56 2.22 1.77 -9.16
N ASP A 57 3.36 2.39 -9.44
CA ASP A 57 4.05 2.26 -10.72
C ASP A 57 5.30 1.41 -10.51
N VAL A 58 5.42 0.33 -11.29
CA VAL A 58 6.57 -0.59 -11.22
C VAL A 58 7.35 -0.49 -12.52
N ASN A 59 8.60 -0.03 -12.42
CA ASN A 59 9.52 0.04 -13.53
C ASN A 59 10.78 -0.76 -13.21
N ASN A 60 10.90 -1.95 -13.79
CA ASN A 60 11.97 -2.92 -13.51
C ASN A 60 12.04 -3.22 -12.01
N LYS A 61 13.13 -2.80 -11.36
CA LYS A 61 13.37 -3.01 -9.93
C LYS A 61 12.76 -1.95 -9.01
N ASN A 62 12.17 -0.90 -9.56
CA ASN A 62 11.69 0.24 -8.78
C ASN A 62 10.16 0.23 -8.70
N ALA A 63 9.62 0.19 -7.49
CA ALA A 63 8.20 0.42 -7.23
C ALA A 63 8.01 1.76 -6.52
N GLN A 64 7.18 2.64 -7.10
CA GLN A 64 6.79 3.92 -6.51
C GLN A 64 5.30 3.95 -6.22
N PHE A 65 4.95 4.35 -5.00
CA PHE A 65 3.56 4.51 -4.57
C PHE A 65 3.09 5.95 -4.76
N TYR A 66 1.81 6.10 -5.07
CA TYR A 66 1.15 7.37 -5.30
C TYR A 66 -0.21 7.44 -4.62
N LEU A 67 -0.61 8.68 -4.32
CA LEU A 67 -1.85 9.05 -3.67
C LEU A 67 -2.53 10.20 -4.43
N LYS A 68 -3.86 10.14 -4.52
CA LYS A 68 -4.71 11.33 -4.72
C LYS A 68 -6.05 11.15 -3.99
N GLU A 69 -6.69 12.26 -3.65
CA GLU A 69 -7.98 12.28 -2.93
C GLU A 69 -9.15 12.79 -3.80
N ILE A 70 -8.85 13.24 -5.02
CA ILE A 70 -9.80 13.72 -6.01
C ILE A 70 -9.47 13.02 -7.33
N GLU A 71 -10.48 12.53 -8.05
CA GLU A 71 -10.31 11.66 -9.22
C GLU A 71 -9.47 12.29 -10.32
N ASN A 72 -9.73 13.55 -10.65
CA ASN A 72 -9.05 14.28 -11.71
C ASN A 72 -7.84 15.08 -11.21
N ALA A 73 -7.40 14.88 -9.96
CA ALA A 73 -6.20 15.53 -9.45
C ALA A 73 -4.92 14.81 -9.89
N GLN A 74 -3.81 15.56 -9.82
CA GLN A 74 -2.48 15.02 -10.05
C GLN A 74 -2.10 14.00 -8.97
N TRP A 75 -1.40 12.95 -9.39
CA TRP A 75 -0.85 11.94 -8.48
C TRP A 75 0.30 12.54 -7.66
N LYS A 76 0.24 12.39 -6.34
CA LYS A 76 1.33 12.75 -5.43
C LYS A 76 2.14 11.52 -5.08
N ILE A 77 3.46 11.63 -5.12
CA ILE A 77 4.38 10.60 -4.64
C ILE A 77 4.21 10.43 -3.13
N VAL A 78 4.20 9.18 -2.66
CA VAL A 78 4.22 8.85 -1.22
C VAL A 78 5.32 7.84 -0.94
N GLY A 79 6.11 8.11 0.10
CA GLY A 79 7.24 7.28 0.49
C GLY A 79 8.37 7.23 -0.54
N ALA A 80 9.43 6.52 -0.14
CA ALA A 80 10.57 6.26 -1.01
C ALA A 80 10.27 5.13 -2.01
N ILE A 81 11.07 5.08 -3.09
CA ILE A 81 11.07 3.96 -4.04
C ILE A 81 11.41 2.67 -3.29
N LYS A 82 10.68 1.60 -3.61
CA LYS A 82 10.91 0.25 -3.07
C LYS A 82 11.61 -0.64 -4.08
N ASP A 83 12.48 -1.52 -3.57
CA ASP A 83 13.30 -2.44 -4.37
C ASP A 83 12.53 -3.75 -4.60
N MET A 84 12.04 -3.94 -5.83
CA MET A 84 11.29 -5.12 -6.24
C MET A 84 12.11 -6.42 -6.20
N THR A 85 13.45 -6.34 -6.13
CA THR A 85 14.26 -7.56 -5.99
C THR A 85 14.02 -8.27 -4.66
N THR A 86 13.54 -7.56 -3.64
CA THR A 86 13.12 -8.14 -2.36
C THR A 86 11.87 -9.02 -2.48
N LEU A 87 11.05 -8.80 -3.52
CA LEU A 87 9.82 -9.55 -3.81
C LEU A 87 10.05 -10.56 -4.94
N SER A 88 11.23 -11.18 -4.98
CA SER A 88 11.61 -12.18 -5.97
C SER A 88 12.09 -13.48 -5.33
N GLY A 89 12.06 -14.57 -6.11
CA GLY A 89 12.47 -15.90 -5.67
C GLY A 89 11.30 -16.82 -5.27
N GLY A 90 11.64 -18.02 -4.79
CA GLY A 90 10.66 -19.06 -4.47
C GLY A 90 9.99 -19.66 -5.72
N PHE A 91 8.82 -20.26 -5.53
CA PHE A 91 8.05 -20.95 -6.58
C PHE A 91 6.70 -20.27 -6.89
N THR A 92 6.49 -19.04 -6.39
CA THR A 92 5.30 -18.24 -6.63
C THR A 92 5.63 -17.05 -7.53
N GLY A 93 5.96 -15.91 -6.94
CA GLY A 93 6.15 -14.64 -7.62
C GLY A 93 5.41 -13.51 -6.92
N ASN A 94 5.78 -12.27 -7.24
CA ASN A 94 5.14 -11.09 -6.67
C ASN A 94 3.71 -10.90 -7.20
N PHE A 95 2.78 -10.67 -6.28
CA PHE A 95 1.42 -10.25 -6.55
C PHE A 95 1.23 -8.77 -6.23
N VAL A 96 0.32 -8.11 -6.95
CA VAL A 96 -0.25 -6.83 -6.54
C VAL A 96 -1.71 -7.07 -6.15
N GLY A 97 -2.15 -6.49 -5.03
CA GLY A 97 -3.50 -6.73 -4.54
C GLY A 97 -3.99 -5.64 -3.60
N ILE A 98 -5.22 -5.83 -3.15
CA ILE A 98 -5.85 -5.03 -2.09
C ILE A 98 -5.95 -5.87 -0.83
N SER A 99 -5.81 -5.23 0.33
CA SER A 99 -5.89 -5.93 1.61
C SER A 99 -6.64 -5.11 2.66
N VAL A 100 -7.26 -5.81 3.60
CA VAL A 100 -8.00 -5.23 4.75
C VAL A 100 -7.72 -6.05 6.00
N HIS A 101 -7.21 -5.39 7.03
CA HIS A 101 -6.85 -6.00 8.31
C HIS A 101 -7.52 -5.19 9.44
N ASP A 102 -8.50 -5.78 10.11
CA ASP A 102 -9.02 -5.26 11.38
C ASP A 102 -8.36 -6.03 12.54
N LEU A 103 -7.31 -5.44 13.12
CA LEU A 103 -6.58 -6.04 14.23
C LEU A 103 -7.28 -5.85 15.57
N ASN A 104 -8.23 -4.91 15.65
CA ASN A 104 -9.05 -4.74 16.84
C ASN A 104 -10.29 -5.63 16.68
N LYS A 105 -10.16 -6.91 17.10
CA LYS A 105 -11.07 -8.07 16.94
C LYS A 105 -12.59 -7.87 17.23
N LYS A 106 -13.11 -6.65 17.32
CA LYS A 106 -14.46 -6.32 17.80
C LYS A 106 -15.21 -5.23 17.01
N ARG A 107 -14.63 -4.62 15.96
CA ARG A 107 -15.32 -3.52 15.25
C ARG A 107 -16.01 -3.91 13.94
N GLY A 108 -15.65 -5.05 13.34
CA GLY A 108 -16.22 -5.43 12.04
C GLY A 108 -15.93 -4.39 10.96
N SER A 109 -14.76 -3.74 11.05
CA SER A 109 -14.39 -2.67 10.13
C SER A 109 -14.21 -3.25 8.72
N TYR A 110 -14.81 -2.61 7.72
CA TYR A 110 -14.71 -2.99 6.32
C TYR A 110 -14.09 -1.86 5.51
N ALA A 111 -13.63 -2.18 4.30
CA ALA A 111 -13.18 -1.21 3.33
C ALA A 111 -13.79 -1.52 1.96
N ASP A 112 -14.40 -0.52 1.34
CA ASP A 112 -15.00 -0.63 0.03
C ASP A 112 -13.98 -0.21 -1.04
N PHE A 113 -13.67 -1.12 -1.97
CA PHE A 113 -12.83 -0.84 -3.12
C PHE A 113 -13.70 -0.70 -4.37
N SER A 114 -13.80 0.51 -4.90
CA SER A 114 -14.67 0.77 -6.06
C SER A 114 -14.15 0.16 -7.37
N PHE A 115 -12.84 -0.05 -7.50
CA PHE A 115 -12.21 -0.65 -8.66
C PHE A 115 -10.80 -1.16 -8.31
N PHE A 116 -10.25 -2.02 -9.19
CA PHE A 116 -8.85 -2.40 -9.22
C PHE A 116 -8.41 -2.43 -10.69
N GLU A 117 -7.44 -1.61 -11.07
CA GLU A 117 -6.96 -1.51 -12.45
C GLU A 117 -5.50 -1.98 -12.51
N TYR A 118 -5.20 -2.87 -13.45
CA TYR A 118 -3.85 -3.32 -13.76
C TYR A 118 -3.56 -3.02 -15.23
N LYS A 119 -2.44 -2.33 -15.48
CA LYS A 119 -1.94 -2.02 -16.83
C LYS A 119 -0.53 -2.58 -16.97
N GLY A 120 -0.39 -3.63 -17.75
CA GLY A 120 0.91 -4.19 -18.12
C GLY A 120 1.66 -3.27 -19.07
N LYS A 121 2.96 -3.53 -19.24
CA LYS A 121 3.71 -3.03 -20.38
C LYS A 121 3.60 -4.09 -21.46
N ASP A 122 2.73 -3.85 -22.45
CA ASP A 122 2.76 -4.61 -23.71
C ASP A 122 4.05 -4.31 -24.48
#